data_AF-A0A7S1S424-F1
#
_entry.id   AF-A0A7S1S424-F1
#
_cell.length_a   1.000
_cell.length_b   1.000
_cell.length_c   1.000
_cell.angle_alpha   90.00
_cell.angle_beta   90.00
_cell.angle_gamma   90.00
#
_symmetry.space_group_name_H-M   'P 1'
#
loop_
_entity.id
_entity.type
_entity.pdbx_description
1 polymer ?
#
loop_
_entity_poly.entity_id
_entity_poly.type
_entity_poly.pdbx_seq_one_letter_code
_entity_poly.pdbx_strand_id
1 'polypeptide(L)'
;VMTTIPPRIERIEPVLDAMLAQTWPVEAVYLSIPYIYNRTGEEYVIPDWLLQKRGVRIVRCEDLGPGTHVLNGLRLETDPWTFLAVVDDDHIYSPDLVETLMRAALAHPGSAVAGQGL
;
A
#
# COMPACT_ATOMS: atom_id res chain seq x y z
N VAL A 1 -3.10 -1.33 0.31
CA VAL A 1 -1.94 -1.88 1.03
C VAL A 1 -0.70 -1.72 0.18
N MET A 2 0.43 -1.38 0.79
CA MET A 2 1.72 -1.27 0.10
C MET A 2 2.87 -1.54 1.05
N THR A 3 4.08 -1.66 0.52
CA THR A 3 5.34 -1.78 1.26
C THR A 3 6.38 -0.92 0.58
N THR A 4 7.43 -0.54 1.31
CA THR A 4 8.57 0.19 0.75
C THR A 4 9.88 -0.49 1.07
N ILE A 5 10.98 0.04 0.53
CA ILE A 5 12.35 -0.37 0.83
C ILE A 5 13.14 0.83 1.40
N PRO A 6 14.26 0.59 2.11
CA PRO A 6 15.03 1.67 2.74
C PRO A 6 15.41 2.84 1.80
N PRO A 7 15.87 2.64 0.55
CA PRO A 7 16.24 3.77 -0.31
C PRO A 7 15.03 4.57 -0.85
N ARG A 8 13.80 4.08 -0.70
CA ARG A 8 12.58 4.73 -1.22
C ARG A 8 11.72 5.37 -0.14
N ILE A 9 11.84 4.96 1.13
CA ILE A 9 11.00 5.45 2.22
C ILE A 9 11.02 6.99 2.36
N GLU A 10 12.17 7.64 2.10
CA GLU A 10 12.29 9.11 2.18
C GLU A 10 11.54 9.83 1.04
N ARG A 11 11.24 9.15 -0.06
CA ARG A 11 10.69 9.75 -1.29
C ARG A 11 9.28 9.25 -1.63
N ILE A 12 8.69 8.41 -0.80
CA ILE A 12 7.37 7.81 -1.04
C ILE A 12 6.21 8.80 -0.86
N GLU A 13 6.44 9.98 -0.29
CA GLU A 13 5.37 10.94 0.04
C GLU A 13 4.41 11.23 -1.13
N PRO A 14 4.86 11.50 -2.38
CA PRO A 14 3.96 11.76 -3.50
C PRO A 14 3.06 10.57 -3.84
N VAL A 15 3.53 9.34 -3.63
CA VAL A 15 2.73 8.13 -3.85
C VAL A 15 1.64 8.02 -2.77
N LEU A 16 2.01 8.27 -1.51
CA LEU A 16 1.05 8.29 -0.40
C LEU A 16 -0.03 9.38 -0.61
N ASP A 17 0.38 10.57 -1.05
CA ASP A 17 -0.55 11.66 -1.36
C ASP A 17 -1.52 11.28 -2.49
N ALA A 18 -1.02 10.68 -3.57
CA ALA A 18 -1.86 10.19 -4.67
C ALA A 18 -2.86 9.11 -4.22
N MET A 19 -2.46 8.22 -3.31
CA MET A 19 -3.35 7.20 -2.76
C MET A 19 -4.39 7.77 -1.78
N LEU A 20 -4.06 8.83 -1.04
CA LEU A 20 -5.01 9.53 -0.16
C LEU A 20 -5.98 10.42 -0.95
N ALA A 21 -5.61 10.86 -2.14
CA ALA A 21 -6.40 11.74 -3.01
C ALA A 21 -7.30 10.99 -4.02
N GLN A 22 -7.54 9.70 -3.83
CA GLN A 22 -8.39 8.90 -4.72
C GLN A 22 -9.83 9.41 -4.74
N THR A 23 -10.48 9.38 -5.92
CA THR A 23 -11.88 9.80 -6.09
C THR A 23 -12.85 8.89 -5.35
N TRP A 24 -12.52 7.59 -5.31
CA TRP A 24 -13.22 6.63 -4.46
C TRP A 24 -12.59 6.62 -3.06
N PRO A 25 -13.36 6.87 -1.99
CA PRO A 25 -12.82 6.93 -0.63
C PRO A 25 -12.12 5.63 -0.22
N VAL A 26 -10.89 5.74 0.26
CA VAL A 26 -10.14 4.64 0.87
C VAL A 26 -10.27 4.77 2.39
N GLU A 27 -10.72 3.71 3.06
CA GLU A 27 -10.86 3.71 4.52
C GLU A 27 -9.50 3.79 5.22
N ALA A 28 -8.51 3.04 4.73
CA ALA A 28 -7.18 3.00 5.30
C ALA A 28 -6.10 2.75 4.25
N VAL A 29 -4.98 3.48 4.36
CA VAL A 29 -3.75 3.21 3.63
C VAL A 29 -2.76 2.54 4.57
N TYR A 30 -2.52 1.23 4.36
CA TYR A 30 -1.49 0.49 5.10
C TYR A 30 -0.15 0.54 4.38
N LEU A 31 0.85 1.13 5.04
CA LEU A 31 2.24 1.07 4.63
C LEU A 31 2.97 0.08 5.53
N SER A 32 3.25 -1.11 5.00
CA SER A 32 4.11 -2.09 5.65
C SER A 32 5.56 -1.61 5.58
N ILE A 33 6.21 -1.51 6.74
CA ILE A 33 7.62 -1.16 6.83
C ILE A 33 8.29 -2.24 7.68
N PRO A 34 9.09 -3.12 7.09
CA PRO A 34 9.78 -4.15 7.85
C PRO A 34 10.77 -3.59 8.88
N TYR A 35 11.08 -4.37 9.91
CA TYR A 35 12.16 -4.02 10.84
C TYR A 35 13.53 -4.00 10.15
N ILE A 36 13.80 -5.05 9.37
CA ILE A 36 15.04 -5.27 8.63
C ILE A 36 14.66 -5.59 7.18
N TYR A 37 15.39 -5.02 6.22
CA TYR A 37 15.24 -5.34 4.81
C TYR A 37 15.97 -6.64 4.51
N ASN A 38 15.24 -7.71 4.17
CA ASN A 38 15.82 -9.05 4.08
C ASN A 38 16.91 -9.19 3.01
N ARG A 39 16.89 -8.33 1.98
CA ARG A 39 17.87 -8.41 0.89
C ARG A 39 19.25 -7.89 1.27
N THR A 40 19.32 -6.89 2.13
CA THR A 40 20.59 -6.19 2.45
C THR A 40 20.94 -6.24 3.94
N GLY A 41 19.98 -6.58 4.81
CA GLY A 41 20.14 -6.53 6.26
C GLY A 41 20.02 -5.12 6.86
N GLU A 42 19.69 -4.12 6.03
CA GLU A 42 19.55 -2.74 6.49
C GLU A 42 18.30 -2.53 7.33
N GLU A 43 18.42 -1.74 8.40
CA GLU A 43 17.26 -1.25 9.15
C GLU A 43 16.57 -0.11 8.41
N TYR A 44 15.27 0.03 8.63
CA TYR A 44 14.50 1.15 8.08
C TYR A 44 14.60 2.37 8.99
N VAL A 45 15.10 3.48 8.45
CA VAL A 45 14.96 4.79 9.06
C VAL A 45 13.64 5.39 8.59
N ILE A 46 12.67 5.51 9.50
CA ILE A 46 11.36 6.09 9.19
C ILE A 46 11.46 7.61 9.36
N PRO A 47 11.19 8.40 8.31
CA PRO A 47 11.26 9.86 8.40
C PRO A 47 10.20 10.43 9.35
N ASP A 48 10.53 11.53 10.04
CA ASP A 48 9.60 12.19 10.97
C ASP A 48 8.30 12.64 10.29
N TRP A 49 8.39 13.10 9.04
CA TRP A 49 7.22 13.50 8.26
C TRP A 49 6.25 12.33 8.05
N LEU A 50 6.78 11.11 7.86
CA LEU A 50 5.97 9.91 7.64
C LEU A 50 5.26 9.48 8.92
N LEU A 51 5.93 9.61 10.08
CA LEU A 51 5.32 9.36 11.39
C LEU A 51 4.18 10.34 11.70
N GLN A 52 4.21 11.54 11.14
CA GLN A 52 3.19 12.58 11.33
C GLN A 52 2.10 12.58 10.25
N LYS A 53 2.26 11.76 9.19
CA LYS A 53 1.35 11.76 8.04
C LYS A 53 -0.01 11.14 8.39
N ARG A 54 -1.06 11.96 8.31
CA ARG A 54 -2.44 11.51 8.56
C ARG A 54 -2.96 10.65 7.41
N GLY A 55 -3.84 9.70 7.72
CA GLY A 55 -4.46 8.80 6.74
C GLY A 55 -3.59 7.60 6.34
N VAL A 56 -2.33 7.56 6.76
CA VAL A 56 -1.43 6.43 6.55
C VAL A 56 -1.21 5.71 7.86
N ARG A 57 -1.48 4.40 7.90
CA ARG A 57 -1.15 3.54 9.03
C ARG A 57 0.13 2.77 8.72
N ILE A 58 1.18 3.11 9.45
CA ILE A 58 2.46 2.40 9.41
C ILE A 58 2.31 1.08 10.16
N VAL A 59 2.73 -0.01 9.52
CA VAL A 59 2.69 -1.36 10.09
C VAL A 59 4.11 -1.90 10.13
N ARG A 60 4.67 -2.02 11.34
CA ARG A 60 5.98 -2.64 11.53
C ARG A 60 5.86 -4.16 11.47
N CYS A 61 6.69 -4.81 10.66
CA CYS A 61 6.54 -6.23 10.36
C CYS A 61 7.88 -6.93 10.07
N GLU A 62 7.84 -8.24 9.88
CA GLU A 62 8.91 -8.97 9.20
C GLU A 62 8.85 -8.70 7.70
N ASP A 63 10.00 -8.70 7.03
CA ASP A 63 10.03 -8.68 5.57
C ASP A 63 9.76 -10.10 5.05
N LEU A 64 8.73 -10.25 4.23
CA LEU A 64 8.34 -11.50 3.57
C LEU A 64 8.67 -11.44 2.07
N GLY A 65 9.52 -10.50 1.66
CA GLY A 65 9.91 -10.25 0.28
C GLY A 65 8.80 -9.56 -0.52
N PRO A 66 8.64 -9.87 -1.81
CA PRO A 66 7.64 -9.21 -2.66
C PRO A 66 6.19 -9.33 -2.14
N GLY A 67 5.87 -10.35 -1.36
CA GLY A 67 4.53 -10.57 -0.81
C GLY A 67 4.21 -9.79 0.47
N THR A 68 5.17 -9.04 1.03
CA THR A 68 5.02 -8.36 2.34
C THR A 68 3.74 -7.53 2.44
N HIS A 69 3.41 -6.75 1.40
CA HIS A 69 2.23 -5.89 1.42
C HIS A 69 0.90 -6.68 1.48
N VAL A 70 0.74 -7.73 0.65
CA VAL A 70 -0.51 -8.52 0.61
C VAL A 70 -0.65 -9.32 1.89
N LEU A 71 0.40 -10.01 2.31
CA LEU A 71 0.37 -10.90 3.47
C LEU A 71 0.11 -10.12 4.76
N ASN A 72 0.70 -8.94 4.93
CA ASN A 72 0.37 -8.09 6.07
C ASN A 72 -1.04 -7.50 5.96
N GLY A 73 -1.47 -7.08 4.76
CA GLY A 73 -2.85 -6.65 4.52
C GLY A 73 -3.87 -7.68 4.99
N LEU A 74 -3.70 -8.94 4.58
CA LEU A 74 -4.56 -10.06 4.95
C LEU A 74 -4.50 -10.43 6.45
N ARG A 75 -3.39 -10.11 7.15
CA ARG A 75 -3.28 -10.32 8.60
C ARG A 75 -3.98 -9.22 9.40
N LEU A 76 -4.06 -8.03 8.84
CA LEU A 76 -4.62 -6.85 9.50
C LEU A 76 -6.11 -6.71 9.25
N GLU A 77 -6.56 -6.98 8.03
CA GLU A 77 -7.97 -6.96 7.66
C GLU A 77 -8.61 -8.31 7.97
N THR A 78 -9.61 -8.28 8.85
CA THR A 78 -10.29 -9.49 9.33
C THR A 78 -11.71 -9.62 8.77
N ASP A 79 -12.26 -8.55 8.19
CA ASP A 79 -13.54 -8.61 7.50
C ASP A 79 -13.32 -9.27 6.12
N PRO A 80 -13.94 -10.44 5.85
CA PRO A 80 -13.79 -11.15 4.59
C PRO A 80 -14.39 -10.41 3.38
N TRP A 81 -15.18 -9.35 3.61
CA TRP A 81 -15.79 -8.52 2.56
C TRP A 81 -14.95 -7.28 2.21
N THR A 82 -13.85 -7.02 2.92
CA THR A 82 -12.96 -5.90 2.62
C THR A 82 -12.22 -6.13 1.31
N PHE A 83 -12.29 -5.14 0.41
CA PHE A 83 -11.46 -5.12 -0.79
C PHE A 83 -10.06 -4.64 -0.45
N LEU A 84 -9.05 -5.42 -0.85
CA LEU A 84 -7.64 -5.04 -0.73
C LEU A 84 -7.09 -4.59 -2.08
N ALA A 85 -6.83 -3.29 -2.22
CA ALA A 85 -6.06 -2.76 -3.35
C ALA A 85 -4.56 -2.82 -3.03
N VAL A 86 -3.78 -3.43 -3.91
CA VAL A 86 -2.33 -3.59 -3.78
C VAL A 86 -1.63 -2.66 -4.75
N VAL A 87 -0.71 -1.84 -4.25
CA VAL A 87 0.02 -0.85 -5.06
C VAL A 87 1.50 -0.81 -4.66
N ASP A 88 2.35 -0.41 -5.60
CA ASP A 88 3.79 -0.25 -5.42
C ASP A 88 4.13 1.15 -4.89
N ASP A 89 5.35 1.30 -4.35
CA ASP A 89 5.84 2.54 -3.74
C ASP A 89 6.61 3.47 -4.68
N ASP A 90 6.69 3.14 -5.97
CA ASP A 90 7.48 3.85 -6.97
C ASP A 90 6.66 4.43 -8.14
N HIS A 91 5.32 4.40 -8.04
CA HIS A 91 4.42 4.94 -9.05
C HIS A 91 3.39 5.91 -8.46
N ILE A 92 3.25 7.08 -9.08
CA ILE A 92 2.19 8.04 -8.74
C ILE A 92 0.95 7.64 -9.52
N TYR A 93 -0.03 7.06 -8.83
CA TYR A 93 -1.25 6.55 -9.46
C TYR A 93 -2.25 7.65 -9.80
N SER A 94 -3.02 7.43 -10.86
CA SER A 94 -4.15 8.30 -11.23
C SER A 94 -5.19 8.37 -10.10
N PRO A 95 -5.86 9.52 -9.88
CA PRO A 95 -6.90 9.67 -8.85
C PRO A 95 -8.08 8.70 -8.99
N ASP A 96 -8.31 8.12 -10.17
CA ASP A 96 -9.40 7.19 -10.48
C ASP A 96 -9.00 5.72 -10.43
N LEU A 97 -7.77 5.38 -10.01
CA LEU A 97 -7.30 3.99 -9.92
C LEU A 97 -8.24 3.14 -9.08
N VAL A 98 -8.48 3.55 -7.82
CA VAL A 98 -9.28 2.77 -6.88
C VAL A 98 -10.71 2.65 -7.39
N GLU A 99 -11.28 3.72 -7.93
CA GLU A 99 -12.61 3.67 -8.55
C GLU A 99 -12.67 2.64 -9.68
N THR A 100 -11.69 2.65 -10.57
CA THR A 100 -11.60 1.73 -11.71
C THR A 100 -11.50 0.28 -11.25
N LEU A 101 -10.63 0.00 -10.28
CA LEU A 101 -10.46 -1.34 -9.71
C LEU A 101 -11.74 -1.80 -8.99
N MET A 102 -12.38 -0.93 -8.21
CA MET A 102 -13.62 -1.24 -7.49
C MET A 102 -14.76 -1.56 -8.45
N ARG A 103 -14.95 -0.76 -9.51
CA ARG A 103 -15.97 -1.03 -10.54
C ARG A 103 -15.74 -2.38 -11.22
N ALA A 104 -14.49 -2.70 -11.56
CA ALA A 104 -14.14 -3.98 -12.16
C ALA A 104 -14.38 -5.15 -11.19
N ALA A 105 -13.97 -5.03 -9.92
CA ALA A 105 -14.15 -6.07 -8.92
C ALA A 105 -15.63 -6.36 -8.64
N LEU A 106 -16.46 -5.31 -8.57
CA LEU A 106 -17.91 -5.45 -8.39
C LEU A 106 -18.62 -6.07 -9.61
N ALA A 107 -18.13 -5.78 -10.82
CA ALA A 107 -18.65 -6.39 -12.05
C ALA A 107 -18.25 -7.87 -12.20
N HIS A 108 -17.19 -8.31 -11.51
CA HIS A 108 -16.67 -9.68 -11.57
C HIS A 108 -16.47 -10.30 -10.17
N PRO A 109 -17.56 -10.56 -9.40
CA PRO A 109 -17.46 -11.10 -8.06
C PRO A 109 -16.65 -12.40 -8.00
N GLY A 110 -15.80 -12.55 -6.98
CA GLY A 110 -14.93 -13.71 -6.80
C GLY A 110 -13.66 -13.71 -7.66
N SER A 111 -13.40 -12.64 -8.42
CA SER A 111 -12.18 -12.47 -9.20
C SER A 111 -11.19 -11.51 -8.53
N ALA A 112 -9.91 -11.70 -8.80
CA ALA A 112 -8.92 -10.64 -8.62
C ALA A 112 -8.88 -9.80 -9.91
N VAL A 113 -8.79 -8.48 -9.76
CA VAL A 113 -8.68 -7.53 -10.89
C VAL A 113 -7.34 -6.81 -10.83
N ALA A 114 -6.80 -6.49 -11.99
CA ALA A 114 -5.56 -5.75 -12.13
C ALA A 114 -5.73 -4.68 -13.21
N GLY A 115 -5.10 -3.54 -12.99
CA GLY A 115 -4.99 -2.45 -13.96
C GLY A 115 -3.54 -2.01 -14.05
N GLN A 116 -3.10 -1.66 -15.25
CA GLN A 116 -1.83 -1.00 -15.47
C GLN A 116 -2.13 0.46 -15.80
N GLY A 117 -1.47 1.40 -15.11
CA GLY A 117 -1.53 2.82 -15.50
C GLY A 117 -1.03 3.00 -16.93
N LEU A 118 -1.61 3.97 -17.65
CA LEU A 118 -1.11 4.41 -18.96
C LEU A 118 0.15 5.25 -18.81
#